data_AF-A0AAE1ZKH4-F1
#
_entry.id   AF-A0AAE1ZKH4-F1
#
_cell.length_a   1.000
_cell.length_b   1.000
_cell.length_c   1.000
_cell.angle_alpha   90.00
_cell.angle_beta   90.00
_cell.angle_gamma   90.00
#
_symmetry.space_group_name_H-M   'P 1'
#
loop_
_entity.id
_entity.type
_entity.pdbx_description
1 polymer ?
#
loop_
_entity_poly.entity_id
_entity_poly.type
_entity_poly.pdbx_seq_one_letter_code
_entity_poly.pdbx_strand_id
1 'polypeptide(L)'
;TNQIIHTKDQSSFSPKSSTSIGLLQSLCQNLNIPIPSSTVFHQWTIILTGRAKNCNSNESSIDRNLLEQLIIACGGEIALEINPSLLNRRYGWESPELDDTFRHNKSRHTHFVALVSTDCCRTLKYFQALATLGGVPLLRIEWLLDSCREDAKSSGNVSSVEETRNWPLYLLRAYPGRYELPRGLLSGSLEPISWWSVPVRYRSPAYQSIPAPSLFDLHGEWADGETNFRLVAIITNDLKIFGRSWLNILTLACGSNNETDESVKSSFNRIPLITLPEISQKLTDLFPSIRCRSKTSEKKVNFVLVDKNHTNQSAIAFMRTLPIEMVTCDYFIHSLICGHLVDPKSSSYFSPIVE
;
A
#
# COMPACT_ATOMS: atom_id res chain seq x y z
N THR A 1 23.10 -46.00 -22.47
CA THR A 1 23.03 -44.90 -23.44
C THR A 1 22.95 -43.61 -22.66
N ASN A 2 24.07 -42.89 -22.59
CA ASN A 2 24.23 -41.65 -21.84
C ASN A 2 23.45 -40.52 -22.52
N GLN A 3 22.65 -39.76 -21.77
CA GLN A 3 22.42 -38.35 -22.11
C GLN A 3 22.48 -37.49 -20.84
N ILE A 4 23.46 -36.59 -20.89
CA ILE A 4 23.89 -35.60 -19.92
C ILE A 4 22.87 -34.47 -19.94
N ILE A 5 22.26 -34.16 -18.80
CA ILE A 5 21.47 -32.94 -18.61
C ILE A 5 22.44 -31.89 -18.06
N HIS A 6 22.76 -30.90 -18.89
CA HIS A 6 23.53 -29.72 -18.48
C HIS A 6 22.78 -28.94 -17.40
N THR A 7 23.23 -29.03 -16.16
CA THR A 7 23.04 -27.99 -15.14
C THR A 7 23.85 -26.77 -15.56
N LYS A 8 23.18 -25.64 -15.85
CA LYS A 8 23.87 -24.38 -16.12
C LYS A 8 24.09 -23.67 -14.79
N ASP A 9 25.37 -23.37 -14.57
CA ASP A 9 25.98 -23.00 -13.32
C ASP A 9 25.37 -21.79 -12.60
N GLN A 10 25.19 -21.98 -11.31
CA GLN A 10 25.26 -20.93 -10.30
C GLN A 10 26.64 -20.26 -10.43
N SER A 11 26.67 -19.06 -11.00
CA SER A 11 27.82 -18.17 -10.86
C SER A 11 27.57 -17.27 -9.66
N SER A 12 28.37 -17.50 -8.63
CA SER A 12 28.59 -16.63 -7.48
C SER A 12 28.98 -15.22 -7.98
N PHE A 13 28.06 -14.27 -7.84
CA PHE A 13 28.36 -12.86 -8.10
C PHE A 13 29.15 -12.29 -6.92
N SER A 14 30.48 -12.33 -7.03
CA SER A 14 31.34 -11.37 -6.35
C SER A 14 31.35 -10.04 -7.12
N PRO A 15 30.94 -8.89 -6.54
CA PRO A 15 30.92 -7.65 -7.30
C PRO A 15 32.32 -7.01 -7.34
N LYS A 16 32.93 -7.01 -8.52
CA LYS A 16 34.13 -6.20 -8.83
C LYS A 16 33.72 -4.72 -9.05
N SER A 17 33.62 -4.02 -7.93
CA SER A 17 33.96 -2.63 -7.55
C SER A 17 34.31 -1.46 -8.51
N SER A 18 34.24 -1.51 -9.84
CA SER A 18 34.55 -0.30 -10.66
C SER A 18 33.41 0.19 -11.55
N THR A 19 32.68 -0.72 -12.21
CA THR A 19 31.57 -0.35 -13.11
C THR A 19 30.34 0.17 -12.35
N SER A 20 30.11 -0.34 -11.14
CA SER A 20 29.01 0.12 -10.26
C SER A 20 29.26 1.53 -9.71
N ILE A 21 30.52 1.88 -9.43
CA ILE A 21 30.89 3.21 -8.92
C ILE A 21 30.73 4.26 -10.02
N GLY A 22 31.17 3.98 -11.26
CA GLY A 22 31.01 4.91 -12.38
C GLY A 22 29.54 5.19 -12.73
N LEU A 23 28.67 4.17 -12.63
CA LEU A 23 27.23 4.34 -12.80
C LEU A 23 26.62 5.20 -11.68
N LEU A 24 26.94 4.94 -10.41
CA LEU A 24 26.45 5.74 -9.29
C LEU A 24 26.92 7.20 -9.38
N GLN A 25 28.17 7.45 -9.80
CA GLN A 25 28.68 8.80 -10.05
C GLN A 25 27.89 9.55 -11.12
N SER A 26 27.62 8.91 -12.26
CA SER A 26 26.82 9.48 -13.34
C SER A 26 25.38 9.79 -12.88
N LEU A 27 24.74 8.88 -12.14
CA LEU A 27 23.41 9.10 -11.58
C LEU A 27 23.38 10.28 -10.61
N CYS A 28 24.37 10.38 -9.72
CA CYS A 28 24.48 11.46 -8.75
C CYS A 28 24.70 12.82 -9.42
N GLN A 29 25.51 12.87 -10.48
CA GLN A 29 25.70 14.08 -11.29
C GLN A 29 24.39 14.53 -11.96
N ASN A 30 23.65 13.60 -12.56
CA ASN A 30 22.35 13.89 -13.20
C ASN A 30 21.28 14.36 -12.21
N LEU A 31 21.34 13.92 -10.95
CA LEU A 31 20.44 14.33 -9.87
C LEU A 31 20.95 15.52 -9.04
N ASN A 32 22.16 16.01 -9.34
CA ASN A 32 22.83 17.04 -8.54
C ASN A 32 22.85 16.70 -7.03
N ILE A 33 23.26 15.47 -6.70
CA ILE A 33 23.45 15.00 -5.32
C ILE A 33 24.88 14.48 -5.12
N PRO A 34 25.43 14.51 -3.89
CA PRO A 34 26.70 13.85 -3.58
C PRO A 34 26.55 12.32 -3.67
N ILE A 35 27.67 11.62 -3.80
CA ILE A 35 27.71 10.15 -3.92
C ILE A 35 27.40 9.52 -2.56
N PRO A 36 26.29 8.80 -2.40
CA PRO A 36 25.95 8.09 -1.17
C PRO A 36 26.65 6.73 -1.08
N SER A 37 26.54 6.06 0.08
CA SER A 37 26.81 4.64 0.22
C SER A 37 25.91 3.79 -0.67
N SER A 38 26.42 2.67 -1.16
CA SER A 38 25.65 1.69 -1.93
C SER A 38 24.62 0.91 -1.11
N THR A 39 24.47 1.23 0.19
CA THR A 39 23.55 0.55 1.12
C THR A 39 22.52 1.47 1.78
N VAL A 40 22.40 2.74 1.34
CA VAL A 40 21.46 3.72 1.94
C VAL A 40 20.02 3.21 2.01
N PHE A 41 19.56 2.52 0.97
CA PHE A 41 18.22 1.95 0.91
C PHE A 41 18.18 0.45 1.19
N HIS A 42 19.22 -0.10 1.81
CA HIS A 42 19.20 -1.50 2.25
C HIS A 42 17.97 -1.75 3.14
N GLN A 43 17.26 -2.86 2.89
CA GLN A 43 15.98 -3.23 3.53
C GLN A 43 14.76 -2.37 3.16
N TRP A 44 14.86 -1.47 2.19
CA TRP A 44 13.72 -0.72 1.67
C TRP A 44 13.25 -1.27 0.32
N THR A 45 11.95 -1.58 0.22
CA THR A 45 11.26 -1.66 -1.07
C THR A 45 10.56 -0.34 -1.34
N ILE A 46 10.90 0.29 -2.46
CA ILE A 46 10.37 1.59 -2.86
C ILE A 46 9.47 1.41 -4.09
N ILE A 47 8.25 1.93 -4.00
CA ILE A 47 7.29 1.93 -5.08
C ILE A 47 7.15 3.36 -5.58
N LEU A 48 7.63 3.62 -6.80
CA LEU A 48 7.41 4.92 -7.45
C LEU A 48 6.05 4.94 -8.14
N THR A 49 5.30 6.04 -8.02
CA THR A 49 4.04 6.29 -8.75
C THR A 49 3.86 7.75 -9.18
N GLY A 50 2.83 8.01 -9.98
CA GLY A 50 2.54 9.33 -10.53
C GLY A 50 3.44 9.71 -11.71
N ARG A 51 3.21 10.90 -12.28
CA ARG A 51 4.18 11.56 -13.15
C ARG A 51 5.13 12.31 -12.24
N ALA A 52 6.44 12.19 -12.47
CA ALA A 52 7.43 13.03 -11.80
C ALA A 52 7.35 14.47 -12.33
N LYS A 53 6.25 15.18 -12.09
CA LYS A 53 6.11 16.60 -12.40
C LYS A 53 5.98 17.37 -11.10
N ASN A 54 6.89 18.33 -10.92
CA ASN A 54 6.77 19.34 -9.88
C ASN A 54 5.70 20.34 -10.33
N CYS A 55 4.69 20.57 -9.50
CA CYS A 55 3.80 21.71 -9.68
C CYS A 55 4.54 22.96 -9.20
N ASN A 56 4.80 23.89 -10.13
CA ASN A 56 5.49 25.18 -9.97
C ASN A 56 7.02 25.17 -10.11
N SER A 57 7.49 25.02 -11.34
CA SER A 57 8.59 25.80 -11.95
C SER A 57 9.00 25.13 -13.27
N ASN A 58 9.65 25.88 -14.16
CA ASN A 58 10.25 25.38 -15.41
C ASN A 58 11.47 24.46 -15.16
N GLU A 59 11.48 23.69 -14.07
CA GLU A 59 12.54 22.75 -13.73
C GLU A 59 12.22 21.35 -14.28
N SER A 60 13.26 20.73 -14.85
CA SER A 60 13.24 19.39 -15.44
C SER A 60 12.55 18.40 -14.51
N SER A 61 11.46 17.79 -14.98
CA SER A 61 10.88 16.59 -14.36
C SER A 61 11.99 15.56 -14.13
N ILE A 62 12.22 15.16 -12.88
CA ILE A 62 13.21 14.12 -12.57
C ILE A 62 12.76 12.83 -13.27
N ASP A 63 13.64 12.25 -14.09
CA ASP A 63 13.33 11.01 -14.81
C ASP A 63 13.12 9.87 -13.81
N ARG A 64 11.98 9.19 -13.96
CA ARG A 64 11.64 8.01 -13.17
C ARG A 64 12.70 6.94 -13.30
N ASN A 65 13.18 6.65 -14.51
CA ASN A 65 14.18 5.61 -14.73
C ASN A 65 15.48 5.92 -13.98
N LEU A 66 15.86 7.19 -13.92
CA LEU A 66 17.04 7.65 -13.18
C LEU A 66 16.88 7.47 -11.67
N LEU A 67 15.69 7.73 -11.11
CA LEU A 67 15.37 7.42 -9.71
C LEU A 67 15.38 5.92 -9.42
N GLU A 68 14.82 5.11 -10.33
CA GLU A 68 14.83 3.65 -10.19
C GLU A 68 16.27 3.11 -10.16
N GLN A 69 17.13 3.58 -11.06
CA GLN A 69 18.54 3.20 -11.08
C GLN A 69 19.29 3.66 -9.82
N LEU A 70 19.00 4.86 -9.30
CA LEU A 70 19.59 5.32 -8.04
C LEU A 70 19.21 4.40 -6.87
N ILE A 71 17.92 4.07 -6.73
CA ILE A 71 17.43 3.22 -5.64
C ILE A 71 18.16 1.87 -5.65
N ILE A 72 18.26 1.25 -6.83
CA ILE A 72 18.94 -0.04 -7.01
C ILE A 72 20.43 0.09 -6.71
N ALA A 73 21.10 1.13 -7.22
CA ALA A 73 22.53 1.37 -6.99
C ALA A 73 22.85 1.64 -5.50
N CYS A 74 21.88 2.13 -4.73
CA CYS A 74 21.96 2.39 -3.30
C CYS A 74 21.40 1.23 -2.44
N GLY A 75 21.20 0.04 -3.03
CA GLY A 75 20.87 -1.19 -2.31
C GLY A 75 19.38 -1.37 -1.97
N GLY A 76 18.50 -0.56 -2.54
CA GLY A 76 17.05 -0.68 -2.40
C GLY A 76 16.41 -1.57 -3.46
N GLU A 77 15.20 -2.04 -3.18
CA GLU A 77 14.37 -2.81 -4.11
C GLU A 77 13.25 -1.96 -4.70
N ILE A 78 12.80 -2.33 -5.90
CA ILE A 78 11.67 -1.67 -6.57
C ILE A 78 10.55 -2.69 -6.76
N ALA A 79 9.36 -2.36 -6.26
CA ALA A 79 8.17 -3.15 -6.50
C ALA A 79 7.20 -2.43 -7.44
N LEU A 80 6.51 -3.23 -8.25
CA LEU A 80 5.50 -2.74 -9.19
C LEU A 80 4.14 -2.52 -8.52
N GLU A 81 3.86 -3.24 -7.43
CA GLU A 81 2.60 -3.19 -6.70
C GLU A 81 2.82 -3.38 -5.20
N ILE A 82 1.88 -2.89 -4.41
CA ILE A 82 1.78 -3.20 -2.99
C ILE A 82 0.75 -4.32 -2.85
N ASN A 83 1.13 -5.40 -2.18
CA ASN A 83 0.27 -6.55 -1.92
C ASN A 83 0.61 -7.15 -0.53
N PRO A 84 -0.26 -8.00 0.04
CA PRO A 84 -0.03 -8.57 1.37
C PRO A 84 1.27 -9.38 1.50
N SER A 85 1.71 -10.07 0.44
CA SER A 85 2.96 -10.86 0.49
C SER A 85 4.20 -9.98 0.59
N LEU A 86 4.22 -8.82 -0.08
CA LEU A 86 5.28 -7.83 0.04
C LEU A 86 5.37 -7.28 1.47
N LEU A 87 4.23 -6.93 2.07
CA LEU A 87 4.18 -6.37 3.43
C LEU A 87 4.56 -7.40 4.50
N ASN A 88 4.31 -8.68 4.24
CA ASN A 88 4.66 -9.78 5.15
C ASN A 88 6.08 -10.33 4.95
N ARG A 89 6.87 -9.76 4.02
CA ARG A 89 8.23 -10.24 3.75
C ARG A 89 9.12 -9.98 4.96
N ARG A 90 9.55 -11.05 5.63
CA ARG A 90 10.59 -11.01 6.67
C ARG A 90 11.91 -11.37 6.01
N TYR A 91 12.87 -10.44 5.97
CA TYR A 91 14.24 -10.81 5.57
C TYR A 91 14.86 -11.56 6.74
N GLY A 92 15.08 -12.86 6.56
CA GLY A 92 16.21 -13.53 7.18
C GLY A 92 17.33 -13.46 6.17
N TRP A 93 18.40 -12.72 6.45
CA TRP A 93 19.63 -12.92 5.71
C TRP A 93 20.19 -14.27 6.17
N GLU A 94 19.86 -15.34 5.43
CA GLU A 94 20.72 -16.52 5.42
C GLU A 94 22.00 -16.08 4.71
N SER A 95 23.01 -15.73 5.51
CA SER A 95 24.36 -15.61 4.99
C SER A 95 24.73 -16.95 4.37
N PRO A 96 25.29 -16.98 3.15
CA PRO A 96 25.85 -18.21 2.63
C PRO A 96 27.01 -18.61 3.53
N GLU A 97 26.82 -19.73 4.22
CA GLU A 97 27.85 -20.55 4.87
C GLU A 97 28.81 -19.81 5.82
N LEU A 98 28.44 -19.67 7.10
CA LEU A 98 29.39 -19.68 8.22
C LEU A 98 28.66 -20.11 9.51
N ASP A 99 28.79 -21.41 9.77
CA ASP A 99 28.76 -22.10 11.08
C ASP A 99 27.50 -22.07 11.96
N ASP A 100 27.10 -23.26 12.39
CA ASP A 100 25.76 -23.67 12.81
C ASP A 100 25.48 -23.47 14.32
N THR A 101 26.06 -22.45 14.96
CA THR A 101 26.08 -22.36 16.44
C THR A 101 25.45 -21.13 17.09
N PHE A 102 24.84 -20.20 16.35
CA PHE A 102 24.14 -19.04 16.94
C PHE A 102 22.61 -19.07 16.78
N ARG A 103 21.98 -20.11 17.33
CA ARG A 103 20.54 -20.11 17.62
C ARG A 103 20.24 -19.48 18.98
N HIS A 104 20.37 -18.17 19.14
CA HIS A 104 19.68 -17.41 20.22
C HIS A 104 19.67 -15.89 19.94
N ASN A 105 19.01 -15.49 18.85
CA ASN A 105 18.21 -14.27 18.71
C ASN A 105 17.84 -14.16 17.23
N LYS A 106 16.60 -14.54 16.88
CA LYS A 106 16.06 -14.18 15.55
C LYS A 106 15.92 -12.67 15.53
N SER A 107 16.99 -11.94 15.24
CA SER A 107 16.92 -10.51 14.94
C SER A 107 16.00 -10.38 13.72
N ARG A 108 14.76 -9.97 13.99
CA ARG A 108 13.79 -9.66 12.95
C ARG A 108 14.36 -8.47 12.20
N HIS A 109 15.04 -8.70 11.08
CA HIS A 109 15.47 -7.59 10.23
C HIS A 109 14.21 -6.95 9.67
N THR A 110 13.95 -5.71 10.07
CA THR A 110 12.73 -4.99 9.74
C THR A 110 12.82 -4.53 8.29
N HIS A 111 11.96 -5.09 7.43
CA HIS A 111 11.80 -4.61 6.06
C HIS A 111 10.86 -3.40 6.05
N PHE A 112 11.18 -2.39 5.24
CA PHE A 112 10.35 -1.21 5.07
C PHE A 112 9.86 -1.11 3.63
N VAL A 113 8.62 -0.67 3.48
CA VAL A 113 8.00 -0.41 2.20
C VAL A 113 7.58 1.05 2.17
N ALA A 114 7.90 1.79 1.12
CA ALA A 114 7.48 3.18 0.94
C ALA A 114 6.92 3.41 -0.47
N LEU A 115 5.90 4.26 -0.58
CA LEU A 115 5.43 4.79 -1.86
C LEU A 115 6.02 6.18 -2.05
N VAL A 116 6.63 6.46 -3.20
CA VAL A 116 7.17 7.78 -3.54
C VAL A 116 6.46 8.36 -4.76
N SER A 117 6.06 9.62 -4.67
CA SER A 117 5.38 10.39 -5.72
C SER A 117 5.75 11.88 -5.60
N THR A 118 5.46 12.69 -6.62
CA THR A 118 5.61 14.16 -6.51
C THR A 118 4.46 14.80 -5.74
N ASP A 119 3.25 14.28 -5.93
CA ASP A 119 2.04 14.75 -5.28
C ASP A 119 1.06 13.59 -5.03
N CYS A 120 -0.03 13.86 -4.33
CA CYS A 120 -1.17 12.98 -4.26
C CYS A 120 -1.71 12.69 -5.67
N CYS A 121 -1.93 11.41 -5.97
CA CYS A 121 -2.31 11.01 -7.32
C CYS A 121 -3.35 9.89 -7.30
N ARG A 122 -4.25 9.92 -8.29
CA ARG A 122 -5.27 8.89 -8.49
C ARG A 122 -4.71 7.73 -9.29
N THR A 123 -3.70 7.06 -8.73
CA THR A 123 -3.07 5.88 -9.34
C THR A 123 -3.34 4.64 -8.49
N LEU A 124 -3.30 3.47 -9.13
CA LEU A 124 -3.46 2.19 -8.44
C LEU A 124 -2.51 2.04 -7.24
N LYS A 125 -1.22 2.28 -7.44
CA LYS A 125 -0.20 2.14 -6.39
C LYS A 125 -0.45 3.07 -5.20
N TYR A 126 -0.97 4.27 -5.49
CA TYR A 126 -1.34 5.24 -4.46
C TYR A 126 -2.53 4.75 -3.63
N PHE A 127 -3.57 4.22 -4.29
CA PHE A 127 -4.72 3.65 -3.58
C PHE A 127 -4.35 2.39 -2.78
N GLN A 128 -3.45 1.54 -3.29
CA GLN A 128 -2.93 0.40 -2.53
C GLN A 128 -2.19 0.85 -1.26
N ALA A 129 -1.36 1.90 -1.36
CA ALA A 129 -0.66 2.44 -0.20
C ALA A 129 -1.63 3.06 0.83
N LEU A 130 -2.65 3.81 0.38
CA LEU A 130 -3.69 4.36 1.25
C LEU A 130 -4.44 3.27 2.01
N ALA A 131 -4.73 2.14 1.35
CA ALA A 131 -5.42 0.99 1.93
C ALA A 131 -4.64 0.32 3.06
N THR A 132 -3.33 0.54 3.17
CA THR A 132 -2.53 0.05 4.30
C THR A 132 -2.72 0.85 5.59
N LEU A 133 -3.50 1.94 5.55
CA LEU A 133 -3.85 2.76 6.71
C LEU A 133 -2.65 3.17 7.58
N GLY A 134 -1.61 3.67 6.92
CA GLY A 134 -0.39 4.15 7.57
C GLY A 134 0.69 3.06 7.76
N GLY A 135 0.48 1.86 7.22
CA GLY A 135 1.52 0.83 7.10
C GLY A 135 2.60 1.19 6.08
N VAL A 136 2.21 1.79 4.94
CA VAL A 136 3.12 2.29 3.91
C VAL A 136 3.04 3.83 3.88
N PRO A 137 4.16 4.55 4.12
CA PRO A 137 4.19 6.00 4.00
C PRO A 137 4.08 6.44 2.53
N LEU A 138 3.42 7.57 2.33
CA LEU A 138 3.32 8.29 1.06
C LEU A 138 4.35 9.43 1.12
N LEU A 139 5.42 9.34 0.36
CA LEU A 139 6.59 10.21 0.49
C LEU A 139 6.87 10.99 -0.78
N ARG A 140 7.45 12.18 -0.61
CA ARG A 140 7.95 13.01 -1.71
C ARG A 140 9.31 12.51 -2.20
N ILE A 141 9.69 12.88 -3.43
CA ILE A 141 10.99 12.51 -4.02
C ILE A 141 12.16 13.06 -3.19
N GLU A 142 11.98 14.20 -2.53
CA GLU A 142 12.97 14.83 -1.66
C GLU A 142 13.42 13.89 -0.53
N TRP A 143 12.57 12.98 -0.07
CA TRP A 143 12.98 11.98 0.93
C TRP A 143 14.07 11.05 0.42
N LEU A 144 13.96 10.59 -0.84
CA LEU A 144 14.98 9.76 -1.47
C LEU A 144 16.29 10.55 -1.59
N LEU A 145 16.20 11.77 -2.13
CA LEU A 145 17.39 12.58 -2.41
C LEU A 145 18.08 13.05 -1.12
N ASP A 146 17.31 13.47 -0.11
CA ASP A 146 17.84 13.88 1.18
C ASP A 146 18.45 12.70 1.94
N SER A 147 17.89 11.49 1.82
CA SER A 147 18.50 10.28 2.39
C SER A 147 19.93 10.06 1.84
N CYS A 148 20.11 10.21 0.52
CA CYS A 148 21.42 10.11 -0.11
C CYS A 148 22.36 11.26 0.31
N ARG A 149 21.84 12.49 0.40
CA ARG A 149 22.63 13.67 0.80
C ARG A 149 23.16 13.54 2.23
N GLU A 150 22.32 13.14 3.17
CA GLU A 150 22.72 13.01 4.59
C GLU A 150 23.68 11.84 4.81
N ASP A 151 23.51 10.74 4.07
CA ASP A 151 24.46 9.64 4.09
C ASP A 151 25.85 10.05 3.58
N ALA A 152 25.89 10.72 2.43
CA ALA A 152 27.15 11.20 1.84
C ALA A 152 27.87 12.26 2.71
N LYS A 153 27.14 13.08 3.47
CA LYS A 153 27.76 14.00 4.45
C LYS A 153 28.40 13.26 5.62
N SER A 154 27.81 12.14 6.02
CA SER A 154 28.21 11.40 7.22
C SER A 154 29.39 10.48 6.97
N SER A 155 29.59 10.03 5.73
CA SER A 155 30.77 9.24 5.34
C SER A 155 32.11 10.01 5.46
N GLY A 156 32.07 11.34 5.57
CA GLY A 156 33.26 12.18 5.80
C GLY A 156 33.68 12.38 7.26
N ASN A 157 32.84 12.01 8.24
CA ASN A 157 33.10 12.26 9.66
C ASN A 157 33.38 10.94 10.41
N VAL A 158 34.65 10.64 10.63
CA VAL A 158 35.16 9.36 11.20
C VAL A 158 34.97 9.25 12.74
N SER A 159 34.18 10.12 13.38
CA SER A 159 34.00 10.06 14.85
C SER A 159 32.71 9.34 15.27
N SER A 160 32.90 8.10 15.72
CA SER A 160 32.11 7.36 16.72
C SER A 160 30.59 7.21 16.50
N VAL A 161 30.22 6.10 15.86
CA VAL A 161 29.40 4.98 16.37
C VAL A 161 28.98 4.20 15.14
N GLU A 162 29.68 3.10 14.89
CA GLU A 162 29.30 2.07 13.93
C GLU A 162 27.99 1.43 14.38
N GLU A 163 26.89 1.89 13.80
CA GLU A 163 25.68 1.10 13.55
C GLU A 163 24.95 1.81 12.41
N THR A 164 25.09 1.26 11.19
CA THR A 164 24.12 1.28 10.08
C THR A 164 22.97 2.28 10.26
N ARG A 165 23.23 3.59 10.15
CA ARG A 165 22.17 4.59 10.22
C ARG A 165 21.29 4.43 8.99
N ASN A 166 20.12 3.82 9.19
CA ASN A 166 19.03 3.83 8.22
C ASN A 166 18.56 5.30 8.09
N TRP A 167 19.29 6.09 7.32
CA TRP A 167 19.00 7.50 7.01
C TRP A 167 17.55 7.69 6.53
N PRO A 168 17.02 6.83 5.65
CA PRO A 168 15.63 6.94 5.24
C PRO A 168 14.65 6.89 6.43
N LEU A 169 14.85 5.97 7.39
CA LEU A 169 14.02 5.89 8.60
C LEU A 169 14.28 7.04 9.57
N TYR A 170 15.55 7.43 9.74
CA TYR A 170 15.95 8.52 10.62
C TYR A 170 15.28 9.83 10.21
N LEU A 171 15.30 10.16 8.91
CA LEU A 171 14.67 11.38 8.38
C LEU A 171 13.17 11.43 8.67
N LEU A 172 12.46 10.30 8.52
CA LEU A 172 11.03 10.20 8.82
C LEU A 172 10.72 10.39 10.31
N ARG A 173 11.65 10.02 11.19
CA ARG A 173 11.50 10.20 12.64
C ARG A 173 11.88 11.61 13.09
N ALA A 174 12.96 12.16 12.55
CA ALA A 174 13.51 13.46 12.94
C ALA A 174 12.68 14.62 12.39
N TYR A 175 12.09 14.48 11.19
CA TYR A 175 11.34 15.55 10.52
C TYR A 175 9.91 15.15 10.14
N PRO A 176 9.02 14.92 11.12
CA PRO A 176 7.61 14.63 10.85
C PRO A 176 6.93 15.65 9.95
N GLY A 177 6.35 15.19 8.84
CA GLY A 177 5.55 16.01 7.93
C GLY A 177 6.34 16.76 6.88
N ARG A 178 7.67 16.71 6.92
CA ARG A 178 8.53 17.30 5.88
C ARG A 178 8.43 16.54 4.57
N TYR A 179 8.36 15.21 4.66
CA TYR A 179 8.48 14.32 3.51
C TYR A 179 7.16 13.67 3.12
N GLU A 180 6.20 13.66 4.03
CA GLU A 180 4.92 13.01 3.83
C GLU A 180 4.03 13.82 2.89
N LEU A 181 3.43 13.10 1.94
CA LEU A 181 2.40 13.62 1.06
C LEU A 181 1.04 13.63 1.78
N PRO A 182 0.17 14.61 1.48
CA PRO A 182 -1.23 14.52 1.89
C PRO A 182 -1.85 13.24 1.34
N ARG A 183 -2.79 12.64 2.07
CA ARG A 183 -3.45 11.40 1.63
C ARG A 183 -4.26 11.59 0.35
N GLY A 184 -4.69 12.81 0.05
CA GLY A 184 -5.47 13.15 -1.12
C GLY A 184 -6.21 14.46 -0.89
N LEU A 185 -7.07 14.83 -1.84
CA LEU A 185 -7.92 16.01 -1.74
C LEU A 185 -9.36 15.60 -1.46
N LEU A 186 -10.05 16.35 -0.61
CA LEU A 186 -11.48 16.18 -0.40
C LEU A 186 -12.27 16.55 -1.66
N SER A 187 -13.18 15.66 -2.06
CA SER A 187 -14.18 15.96 -3.10
C SER A 187 -15.01 17.17 -2.69
N GLY A 188 -15.08 18.19 -3.56
CA GLY A 188 -15.87 19.40 -3.35
C GLY A 188 -15.05 20.60 -2.84
N SER A 189 -14.31 20.46 -1.73
CA SER A 189 -13.52 21.56 -1.16
C SER A 189 -12.09 21.66 -1.70
N LEU A 190 -11.57 20.59 -2.32
CA LEU A 190 -10.17 20.45 -2.75
C LEU A 190 -9.15 20.63 -1.60
N GLU A 191 -9.59 20.55 -0.35
CA GLU A 191 -8.70 20.63 0.80
C GLU A 191 -7.88 19.34 0.95
N PRO A 192 -6.57 19.45 1.23
CA PRO A 192 -5.72 18.29 1.40
C PRO A 192 -6.00 17.59 2.74
N ILE A 193 -6.28 16.29 2.68
CA ILE A 193 -6.29 15.45 3.88
C ILE A 193 -4.86 15.20 4.33
N SER A 194 -4.60 15.57 5.58
CA SER A 194 -3.27 15.49 6.14
C SER A 194 -2.77 14.05 6.24
N TRP A 195 -1.45 13.87 6.13
CA TRP A 195 -0.78 12.57 6.26
C TRP A 195 -0.95 11.94 7.65
N TRP A 196 -1.16 12.74 8.69
CA TRP A 196 -1.37 12.28 10.07
C TRP A 196 -2.84 11.97 10.39
N SER A 197 -3.75 12.01 9.41
CA SER A 197 -5.17 11.67 9.65
C SER A 197 -5.39 10.18 9.95
N VAL A 198 -4.38 9.34 9.75
CA VAL A 198 -4.36 7.93 10.16
C VAL A 198 -3.14 7.66 11.05
N PRO A 199 -3.15 6.58 11.85
CA PRO A 199 -1.99 6.20 12.66
C PRO A 199 -0.70 6.05 11.85
N VAL A 200 0.40 6.62 12.34
CA VAL A 200 1.70 6.70 11.66
C VAL A 200 2.56 5.47 11.99
N ARG A 201 2.16 4.31 11.46
CA ARG A 201 2.70 3.01 11.88
C ARG A 201 4.13 2.75 11.38
N TYR A 202 4.46 3.24 10.20
CA TYR A 202 5.77 3.01 9.56
C TYR A 202 6.98 3.57 10.34
N ARG A 203 6.79 4.51 11.28
CA ARG A 203 7.89 5.13 12.03
C ARG A 203 8.43 4.29 13.18
N SER A 204 7.66 3.34 13.71
CA SER A 204 8.08 2.51 14.84
C SER A 204 7.98 1.02 14.55
N PRO A 205 9.06 0.24 14.75
CA PRO A 205 9.05 -1.22 14.68
C PRO A 205 8.00 -1.86 15.60
N ALA A 206 7.63 -1.19 16.70
CA ALA A 206 6.58 -1.68 17.60
C ALA A 206 5.21 -1.82 16.90
N TYR A 207 4.94 -0.99 15.89
CA TYR A 207 3.71 -1.11 15.09
C TYR A 207 3.80 -2.19 14.01
N GLN A 208 4.99 -2.71 13.68
CA GLN A 208 5.12 -3.86 12.78
C GLN A 208 4.68 -5.17 13.46
N SER A 209 4.67 -5.23 14.79
CA SER A 209 4.08 -6.34 15.55
C SER A 209 2.58 -6.21 15.77
N ILE A 210 2.01 -5.04 15.51
CA ILE A 210 0.56 -4.81 15.65
C ILE A 210 -0.11 -5.20 14.33
N PRO A 211 -1.31 -5.81 14.35
CA PRO A 211 -2.03 -6.18 13.14
C PRO A 211 -2.37 -4.94 12.32
N ALA A 212 -2.34 -5.07 10.98
CA ALA A 212 -2.78 -3.99 10.12
C ALA A 212 -4.26 -3.69 10.40
N PRO A 213 -4.63 -2.41 10.63
CA PRO A 213 -6.01 -2.06 10.90
C PRO A 213 -6.87 -2.26 9.65
N SER A 214 -8.16 -2.49 9.87
CA SER A 214 -9.17 -2.56 8.81
C SER A 214 -9.82 -1.19 8.64
N LEU A 215 -9.99 -0.73 7.39
CA LEU A 215 -10.80 0.44 7.05
C LEU A 215 -12.26 0.23 7.49
N PHE A 216 -12.69 -1.03 7.53
CA PHE A 216 -14.07 -1.42 7.82
C PHE A 216 -14.37 -1.51 9.32
N ASP A 217 -13.33 -1.57 10.16
CA ASP A 217 -13.48 -1.47 11.62
C ASP A 217 -13.54 0.00 12.08
N LEU A 218 -13.04 0.92 11.24
CA LEU A 218 -13.09 2.36 11.47
C LEU A 218 -14.40 2.93 10.92
N HIS A 219 -15.48 2.72 11.66
CA HIS A 219 -16.77 3.33 11.37
C HIS A 219 -16.66 4.85 11.43
N GLY A 220 -17.13 5.55 10.40
CA GLY A 220 -17.39 6.98 10.49
C GLY A 220 -18.55 7.24 11.44
N GLU A 221 -18.61 8.44 12.03
CA GLU A 221 -19.61 8.85 13.02
C GLU A 221 -21.08 8.67 12.55
N TRP A 222 -21.31 8.54 11.24
CA TRP A 222 -22.62 8.29 10.63
C TRP A 222 -23.15 6.86 10.81
N ALA A 223 -22.31 5.91 11.24
CA ALA A 223 -22.71 4.51 11.40
C ALA A 223 -23.42 4.21 12.73
N ASP A 224 -23.53 5.20 13.63
CA ASP A 224 -24.18 5.02 14.92
C ASP A 224 -25.72 4.90 14.79
N GLY A 225 -26.27 3.82 15.36
CA GLY A 225 -27.68 3.67 15.71
C GLY A 225 -28.68 3.37 14.58
N GLU A 226 -28.72 4.17 13.53
CA GLU A 226 -29.87 4.25 12.59
C GLU A 226 -29.62 3.70 11.18
N THR A 227 -28.38 3.33 10.86
CA THR A 227 -28.05 2.77 9.54
C THR A 227 -28.64 1.37 9.36
N ASN A 228 -29.60 1.24 8.45
CA ASN A 228 -30.30 -0.01 8.13
C ASN A 228 -29.55 -0.91 7.14
N PHE A 229 -28.46 -0.40 6.54
CA PHE A 229 -27.72 -1.12 5.50
C PHE A 229 -26.65 -2.02 6.11
N ARG A 230 -26.57 -3.26 5.61
CA ARG A 230 -25.64 -4.30 6.10
C ARG A 230 -24.60 -4.71 5.06
N LEU A 231 -24.71 -4.15 3.86
CA LEU A 231 -23.82 -4.39 2.73
C LEU A 231 -23.59 -3.06 1.98
N VAL A 232 -22.35 -2.75 1.63
CA VAL A 232 -22.01 -1.67 0.70
C VAL A 232 -21.59 -2.29 -0.63
N ALA A 233 -22.39 -2.07 -1.68
CA ALA A 233 -22.12 -2.53 -3.03
C ALA A 233 -21.44 -1.43 -3.83
N ILE A 234 -20.14 -1.60 -4.11
CA ILE A 234 -19.34 -0.69 -4.93
C ILE A 234 -19.58 -1.03 -6.39
N ILE A 235 -20.39 -0.21 -7.07
CA ILE A 235 -20.70 -0.32 -8.50
C ILE A 235 -19.60 0.35 -9.30
N THR A 236 -19.00 -0.40 -10.23
CA THR A 236 -17.91 0.11 -11.06
C THR A 236 -17.97 -0.35 -12.51
N ASN A 237 -17.67 0.55 -13.45
CA ASN A 237 -17.50 0.23 -14.87
C ASN A 237 -16.03 -0.04 -15.26
N ASP A 238 -15.10 0.07 -14.33
CA ASP A 238 -13.65 0.04 -14.57
C ASP A 238 -13.01 -1.33 -14.34
N LEU A 239 -13.80 -2.41 -14.24
CA LEU A 239 -13.27 -3.76 -14.03
C LEU A 239 -12.30 -4.23 -15.12
N LYS A 240 -12.32 -3.59 -16.30
CA LYS A 240 -11.30 -3.80 -17.33
C LYS A 240 -9.96 -3.11 -17.03
N ILE A 241 -9.97 -1.95 -16.35
CA ILE A 241 -8.78 -1.12 -16.08
C ILE A 241 -8.21 -1.45 -14.70
N PHE A 242 -9.05 -1.46 -13.66
CA PHE A 242 -8.64 -1.78 -12.30
C PHE A 242 -8.88 -3.25 -11.96
N GLY A 243 -10.01 -3.86 -12.34
CA GLY A 243 -10.23 -5.32 -12.26
C GLY A 243 -9.77 -6.00 -10.96
N ARG A 244 -8.84 -6.95 -11.08
CA ARG A 244 -8.19 -7.66 -9.94
C ARG A 244 -7.48 -6.71 -8.96
N SER A 245 -7.12 -5.51 -9.40
CA SER A 245 -6.45 -4.52 -8.58
C SER A 245 -7.38 -3.89 -7.55
N TRP A 246 -8.70 -3.78 -7.82
CA TRP A 246 -9.66 -3.41 -6.78
C TRP A 246 -9.74 -4.45 -5.67
N LEU A 247 -9.68 -5.75 -6.03
CA LEU A 247 -9.62 -6.81 -5.04
C LEU A 247 -8.37 -6.71 -4.18
N ASN A 248 -7.22 -6.38 -4.76
CA ASN A 248 -5.99 -6.16 -3.99
C ASN A 248 -6.14 -4.96 -3.02
N ILE A 249 -6.63 -3.81 -3.50
CA ILE A 249 -6.87 -2.63 -2.64
C ILE A 249 -7.82 -2.99 -1.48
N LEU A 250 -8.92 -3.68 -1.79
CA LEU A 250 -9.90 -4.11 -0.79
C LEU A 250 -9.31 -5.11 0.21
N THR A 251 -8.48 -6.04 -0.25
CA THR A 251 -7.79 -7.01 0.61
C THR A 251 -6.83 -6.29 1.56
N LEU A 252 -6.09 -5.29 1.08
CA LEU A 252 -5.24 -4.45 1.92
C LEU A 252 -6.07 -3.64 2.94
N ALA A 253 -7.21 -3.10 2.50
CA ALA A 253 -8.11 -2.32 3.34
C ALA A 253 -8.81 -3.16 4.43
N CYS A 254 -8.92 -4.48 4.26
CA CYS A 254 -9.39 -5.39 5.32
C CYS A 254 -8.40 -5.52 6.49
N GLY A 255 -7.14 -5.09 6.33
CA GLY A 255 -6.12 -5.27 7.36
C GLY A 255 -5.66 -6.73 7.52
N SER A 256 -4.97 -7.00 8.63
CA SER A 256 -4.46 -8.33 8.98
C SER A 256 -5.37 -8.94 10.03
N ASN A 257 -5.96 -10.10 9.73
CA ASN A 257 -6.57 -10.91 10.77
C ASN A 257 -5.48 -11.40 11.71
N ASN A 258 -5.67 -11.22 13.01
CA ASN A 258 -4.84 -11.87 14.02
C ASN A 258 -4.94 -13.38 13.86
N GLU A 259 -3.91 -14.00 13.29
CA GLU A 259 -3.78 -15.46 13.25
C GLU A 259 -3.41 -15.98 14.66
N THR A 260 -4.43 -16.29 15.45
CA THR A 260 -4.37 -17.39 16.44
C THR A 260 -5.60 -18.30 16.42
N ASP A 261 -6.68 -17.95 15.71
CA ASP A 261 -7.86 -18.82 15.59
C ASP A 261 -8.02 -19.37 14.17
N GLU A 262 -7.65 -20.64 14.00
CA GLU A 262 -7.92 -21.46 12.80
C GLU A 262 -9.42 -21.49 12.43
N SER A 263 -10.33 -21.18 13.37
CA SER A 263 -11.77 -21.09 13.13
C SER A 263 -12.19 -19.82 12.35
N VAL A 264 -11.37 -18.76 12.41
CA VAL A 264 -11.61 -17.45 11.77
C VAL A 264 -11.01 -17.39 10.36
N LYS A 265 -10.21 -18.40 9.96
CA LYS A 265 -9.69 -18.53 8.59
C LYS A 265 -10.78 -18.66 7.52
N SER A 266 -12.02 -18.96 7.89
CA SER A 266 -13.14 -19.08 6.92
C SER A 266 -13.94 -17.80 6.70
N SER A 267 -13.94 -16.83 7.63
CA SER A 267 -14.90 -15.71 7.60
C SER A 267 -14.40 -14.44 6.92
N PHE A 268 -13.08 -14.24 6.83
CA PHE A 268 -12.47 -13.10 6.12
C PHE A 268 -11.95 -13.46 4.73
N ASN A 269 -12.15 -14.71 4.32
CA ASN A 269 -11.74 -15.17 3.01
C ASN A 269 -12.66 -14.54 1.95
N ARG A 270 -12.12 -13.48 1.36
CA ARG A 270 -12.56 -12.77 0.16
C ARG A 270 -13.81 -11.91 0.39
N ILE A 271 -13.61 -10.59 0.36
CA ILE A 271 -14.67 -9.69 -0.13
C ILE A 271 -15.23 -10.33 -1.40
N PRO A 272 -16.49 -10.80 -1.39
CA PRO A 272 -17.02 -11.59 -2.48
C PRO A 272 -17.11 -10.71 -3.72
N LEU A 273 -16.30 -11.03 -4.73
CA LEU A 273 -16.47 -10.47 -6.07
C LEU A 273 -17.72 -11.09 -6.67
N ILE A 274 -18.78 -10.32 -6.79
CA ILE A 274 -20.00 -10.79 -7.43
C ILE A 274 -19.95 -10.42 -8.92
N THR A 275 -19.62 -11.41 -9.75
CA THR A 275 -19.77 -11.33 -11.20
C THR A 275 -21.22 -11.63 -11.61
N LEU A 276 -21.64 -11.08 -12.76
CA LEU A 276 -23.06 -10.90 -13.07
C LEU A 276 -23.97 -12.14 -13.13
N PRO A 277 -23.59 -13.31 -13.68
CA PRO A 277 -24.59 -14.35 -13.93
C PRO A 277 -25.26 -14.87 -12.64
N GLU A 278 -24.72 -14.52 -11.47
CA GLU A 278 -25.20 -14.98 -10.17
C GLU A 278 -25.47 -13.84 -9.17
N ILE A 279 -25.62 -12.56 -9.59
CA ILE A 279 -25.83 -11.44 -8.64
C ILE A 279 -26.97 -11.73 -7.66
N SER A 280 -28.12 -12.15 -8.19
CA SER A 280 -29.29 -12.40 -7.35
C SER A 280 -29.05 -13.58 -6.40
N GLN A 281 -28.39 -14.65 -6.87
CA GLN A 281 -28.09 -15.83 -6.06
C GLN A 281 -27.03 -15.52 -4.99
N LYS A 282 -25.88 -14.94 -5.38
CA LYS A 282 -24.79 -14.59 -4.46
C LYS A 282 -25.18 -13.54 -3.44
N LEU A 283 -25.95 -12.51 -3.83
CA LEU A 283 -26.49 -11.57 -2.86
C LEU A 283 -27.45 -12.31 -1.92
N THR A 284 -28.39 -13.10 -2.45
CA THR A 284 -29.33 -13.87 -1.63
C THR A 284 -28.62 -14.83 -0.67
N ASP A 285 -27.48 -15.41 -1.04
CA ASP A 285 -26.63 -16.29 -0.24
C ASP A 285 -25.76 -15.55 0.79
N LEU A 286 -25.52 -14.24 0.61
CA LEU A 286 -24.95 -13.37 1.63
C LEU A 286 -25.99 -12.90 2.66
N PHE A 287 -27.28 -12.85 2.28
CA PHE A 287 -28.40 -12.49 3.15
C PHE A 287 -28.98 -13.58 4.10
N PRO A 288 -28.80 -14.91 3.98
CA PRO A 288 -29.38 -15.88 4.91
C PRO A 288 -28.70 -15.76 6.28
N SER A 289 -27.38 -15.50 6.28
CA SER A 289 -26.56 -15.19 7.45
C SER A 289 -27.01 -13.92 8.19
N ILE A 290 -27.70 -13.02 7.49
CA ILE A 290 -28.16 -11.71 7.98
C ILE A 290 -29.57 -11.81 8.60
N ARG A 291 -30.38 -12.81 8.21
CA ARG A 291 -31.71 -13.07 8.82
C ARG A 291 -31.64 -13.69 10.22
N CYS A 292 -30.49 -14.22 10.63
CA CYS A 292 -30.25 -14.61 12.01
C CYS A 292 -30.19 -13.38 12.91
N ARG A 293 -31.32 -13.05 13.54
CA ARG A 293 -31.42 -12.08 14.65
C ARG A 293 -30.74 -12.60 15.92
N SER A 294 -29.50 -13.08 15.86
CA SER A 294 -28.73 -13.26 17.09
C SER A 294 -28.35 -11.87 17.59
N LYS A 295 -28.99 -11.47 18.69
CA LYS A 295 -28.58 -10.34 19.51
C LYS A 295 -27.06 -10.46 19.75
N THR A 296 -26.35 -9.32 19.72
CA THR A 296 -24.95 -9.14 20.12
C THR A 296 -23.79 -9.57 19.20
N SER A 297 -23.99 -10.02 17.95
CA SER A 297 -22.85 -10.12 17.01
C SER A 297 -22.63 -8.79 16.27
N GLU A 298 -21.43 -8.23 16.38
CA GLU A 298 -20.94 -7.00 15.71
C GLU A 298 -21.52 -6.82 14.30
N LYS A 299 -22.08 -5.63 14.03
CA LYS A 299 -22.61 -5.25 12.71
C LYS A 299 -21.45 -5.13 11.70
N LYS A 300 -20.92 -6.24 11.22
CA LYS A 300 -19.91 -6.23 10.16
C LYS A 300 -20.59 -5.89 8.83
N VAL A 301 -20.30 -4.70 8.32
CA VAL A 301 -20.73 -4.28 6.98
C VAL A 301 -19.95 -5.10 5.97
N ASN A 302 -20.64 -5.88 5.15
CA ASN A 302 -20.01 -6.63 4.07
C ASN A 302 -19.80 -5.70 2.86
N PHE A 303 -18.68 -5.85 2.15
CA PHE A 303 -18.43 -5.10 0.92
C PHE A 303 -18.52 -6.03 -0.28
N VAL A 304 -19.07 -5.55 -1.38
CA VAL A 304 -19.15 -6.27 -2.65
C VAL A 304 -18.76 -5.34 -3.78
N LEU A 305 -17.98 -5.84 -4.74
CA LEU A 305 -17.77 -5.17 -6.03
C LEU A 305 -18.78 -5.68 -7.05
N VAL A 306 -19.44 -4.75 -7.75
CA VAL A 306 -20.46 -5.04 -8.78
C VAL A 306 -20.07 -4.38 -10.10
N ASP A 307 -20.09 -5.14 -11.20
CA ASP A 307 -19.79 -4.61 -12.54
C ASP A 307 -20.96 -3.81 -13.14
N LYS A 308 -20.77 -2.50 -13.32
CA LYS A 308 -21.75 -1.61 -13.94
C LYS A 308 -22.09 -2.03 -15.37
N ASN A 309 -21.13 -2.48 -16.18
CA ASN A 309 -21.36 -2.82 -17.59
C ASN A 309 -22.30 -4.02 -17.78
N HIS A 310 -22.48 -4.77 -16.70
CA HIS A 310 -23.33 -5.93 -16.68
C HIS A 310 -24.57 -5.71 -15.79
N THR A 311 -24.65 -4.62 -15.02
CA THR A 311 -25.77 -4.33 -14.13
C THR A 311 -26.96 -3.78 -14.93
N ASN A 312 -28.01 -4.59 -15.10
CA ASN A 312 -29.26 -4.18 -15.76
C ASN A 312 -30.29 -3.62 -14.76
N GLN A 313 -31.35 -2.98 -15.27
CA GLN A 313 -32.40 -2.38 -14.43
C GLN A 313 -33.07 -3.37 -13.47
N SER A 314 -33.23 -4.64 -13.85
CA SER A 314 -33.81 -5.66 -12.97
C SER A 314 -32.89 -6.03 -11.80
N ALA A 315 -31.57 -6.11 -12.01
CA ALA A 315 -30.61 -6.30 -10.94
C ALA A 315 -30.59 -5.11 -9.96
N ILE A 316 -30.66 -3.88 -10.48
CA ILE A 316 -30.75 -2.66 -9.64
C ILE A 316 -32.03 -2.66 -8.83
N ALA A 317 -33.17 -2.96 -9.46
CA ALA A 317 -34.45 -3.06 -8.77
C ALA A 317 -34.41 -4.10 -7.65
N PHE A 318 -33.80 -5.27 -7.90
CA PHE A 318 -33.60 -6.30 -6.88
C PHE A 318 -32.70 -5.83 -5.73
N MET A 319 -31.54 -5.23 -6.03
CA MET A 319 -30.64 -4.69 -5.00
C MET A 319 -31.32 -3.63 -4.11
N ARG A 320 -32.20 -2.80 -4.69
CA ARG A 320 -33.00 -1.82 -3.93
C ARG A 320 -34.02 -2.45 -2.96
N THR A 321 -34.40 -3.71 -3.16
CA THR A 321 -35.26 -4.44 -2.19
C THR A 321 -34.51 -4.98 -0.99
N LEU A 322 -33.18 -4.96 -1.04
CA LEU A 322 -32.30 -5.49 0.01
C LEU A 322 -31.72 -4.35 0.85
N PRO A 323 -31.29 -4.60 2.10
CA PRO A 323 -30.61 -3.59 2.91
C PRO A 323 -29.16 -3.39 2.45
N ILE A 324 -29.00 -2.96 1.19
CA ILE A 324 -27.74 -2.68 0.50
C ILE A 324 -27.67 -1.18 0.22
N GLU A 325 -26.56 -0.56 0.59
CA GLU A 325 -26.20 0.76 0.10
C GLU A 325 -25.38 0.60 -1.19
N MET A 326 -25.87 1.16 -2.30
CA MET A 326 -25.16 1.12 -3.57
C MET A 326 -24.33 2.39 -3.73
N VAL A 327 -23.01 2.23 -3.92
CA VAL A 327 -22.07 3.35 -4.02
C VAL A 327 -21.18 3.24 -5.24
N THR A 328 -20.61 4.34 -5.71
CA THR A 328 -19.60 4.36 -6.78
C THR A 328 -18.20 4.06 -6.25
N CYS A 329 -17.22 3.81 -7.12
CA CYS A 329 -15.81 3.74 -6.71
C CYS A 329 -15.29 5.03 -6.04
N ASP A 330 -15.85 6.19 -6.37
CA ASP A 330 -15.41 7.45 -5.78
C ASP A 330 -15.68 7.52 -4.28
N TYR A 331 -16.75 6.86 -3.80
CA TYR A 331 -16.99 6.68 -2.36
C TYR A 331 -15.83 5.96 -1.70
N PHE A 332 -15.39 4.84 -2.29
CA PHE A 332 -14.33 4.03 -1.71
C PHE A 332 -12.98 4.76 -1.78
N ILE A 333 -12.69 5.44 -2.89
CA ILE A 333 -11.48 6.27 -3.02
C ILE A 333 -11.48 7.38 -1.96
N HIS A 334 -12.60 8.06 -1.75
CA HIS A 334 -12.71 9.12 -0.76
C HIS A 334 -12.56 8.58 0.67
N SER A 335 -13.13 7.40 0.95
CA SER A 335 -12.93 6.68 2.22
C SER A 335 -11.45 6.31 2.45
N LEU A 336 -10.75 5.83 1.42
CA LEU A 336 -9.30 5.56 1.50
C LEU A 336 -8.49 6.82 1.79
N ILE A 337 -8.83 7.94 1.17
CA ILE A 337 -8.18 9.24 1.42
C ILE A 337 -8.41 9.66 2.88
N CYS A 338 -9.65 9.59 3.37
CA CYS A 338 -10.00 9.97 4.74
C CYS A 338 -9.47 8.99 5.79
N GLY A 339 -9.21 7.74 5.41
CA GLY A 339 -8.74 6.69 6.32
C GLY A 339 -9.85 6.03 7.15
N HIS A 340 -11.11 6.31 6.84
CA HIS A 340 -12.30 5.71 7.44
C HIS A 340 -13.44 5.72 6.42
N LEU A 341 -14.50 4.96 6.68
CA LEU A 341 -15.69 4.99 5.82
C LEU A 341 -16.44 6.31 6.00
N VAL A 342 -16.57 7.10 4.93
CA VAL A 342 -17.35 8.35 4.95
C VAL A 342 -18.84 8.06 4.79
N ASP A 343 -19.71 9.04 5.07
CA ASP A 343 -21.15 8.85 4.84
C ASP A 343 -21.44 8.79 3.33
N PRO A 344 -22.01 7.68 2.80
CA PRO A 344 -22.41 7.58 1.39
C PRO A 344 -23.34 8.71 0.93
N LYS A 345 -24.12 9.31 1.83
CA LYS A 345 -25.08 10.37 1.53
C LYS A 345 -24.46 11.77 1.56
N SER A 346 -23.22 11.92 1.99
CA SER A 346 -22.58 13.25 2.07
C SER A 346 -22.34 13.90 0.70
N SER A 347 -22.40 13.11 -0.37
CA SER A 347 -22.06 13.55 -1.72
C SER A 347 -22.87 12.80 -2.78
N SER A 348 -23.42 13.54 -3.74
CA SER A 348 -24.13 12.96 -4.88
C SER A 348 -23.24 12.11 -5.80
N TYR A 349 -21.92 12.36 -5.81
CA TYR A 349 -20.96 11.57 -6.60
C TYR A 349 -20.83 10.12 -6.12
N PHE A 350 -21.21 9.84 -4.88
CA PHE A 350 -21.18 8.49 -4.31
C PHE A 350 -22.38 7.65 -4.74
N SER A 351 -23.46 8.29 -5.20
CA SER A 351 -24.64 7.60 -5.70
C SER A 351 -24.43 7.18 -7.16
N PRO A 352 -24.67 5.91 -7.52
CA PRO A 352 -24.62 5.49 -8.92
C PRO A 352 -25.76 6.17 -9.67
N ILE A 353 -25.44 6.98 -10.69
CA ILE A 353 -26.45 7.51 -11.63
C ILE A 353 -27.03 6.31 -12.38
N VAL A 354 -28.30 6.01 -12.12
CA VAL A 354 -29.09 5.01 -12.83
C VAL A 354 -29.88 5.75 -13.90
N GLU A 355 -29.29 5.89 -15.08
CA GLU A 355 -30.01 6.22 -16.32
C GLU A 355 -30.54 4.94 -16.97
#